data_AF-A0A0F9P5L9-F1
#
_entry.id   AF-A0A0F9P5L9-F1
#
_cell.length_a   1.000
_cell.length_b   1.000
_cell.length_c   1.000
_cell.angle_alpha   90.00
_cell.angle_beta   90.00
_cell.angle_gamma   90.00
#
_symmetry.space_group_name_H-M   'P 1'
#
loop_
_entity.id
_entity.type
_entity.pdbx_description
1 polymer ?
#
loop_
_entity_poly.entity_id
_entity_poly.type
_entity_poly.pdbx_seq_one_letter_code
_entity_poly.pdbx_strand_id
1 'polypeptide(L)'
;MSTTQSSDPNERVEHPRWYNGHPSGIECIEIIEHLPCNLANAVKYIWRYGLKQSSDQIRDLRSADWYVRREISRIDRFDLEDEPKPRADPVWRKLAARIVHVQGDQDGLLADCLYALLQDDLPGLLNRVEREVANLREKGCAAL
;
A
#
# COMPACT_ATOMS: atom_id res chain seq x y z
N MET A 1 7.00 -23.10 17.02
CA MET A 1 8.25 -23.10 16.23
C MET A 1 8.68 -21.65 16.07
N SER A 2 9.91 -21.30 16.47
CA SER A 2 10.41 -19.93 16.36
C SER A 2 10.97 -19.72 14.97
N THR A 3 10.16 -19.19 14.05
CA THR A 3 10.55 -18.94 12.67
C THR A 3 11.31 -17.61 12.58
N THR A 4 12.62 -17.63 12.57
CA THR A 4 13.45 -16.44 12.36
C THR A 4 13.25 -15.90 10.94
N GLN A 5 13.23 -14.57 10.76
CA GLN A 5 13.08 -13.96 9.43
C GLN A 5 14.30 -14.27 8.55
N SER A 6 14.09 -14.57 7.26
CA SER A 6 15.16 -14.92 6.30
C SER A 6 16.28 -13.88 6.28
N SER A 7 17.52 -14.31 6.00
CA SER A 7 18.66 -13.41 5.77
C SER A 7 18.67 -12.83 4.34
N ASP A 8 17.93 -13.43 3.41
CA ASP A 8 17.81 -12.91 2.05
C ASP A 8 16.99 -11.60 2.05
N PRO A 9 17.57 -10.47 1.60
CA PRO A 9 16.86 -9.20 1.51
C PRO A 9 15.60 -9.25 0.63
N ASN A 10 15.59 -10.04 -0.44
CA ASN A 10 14.44 -10.15 -1.34
C ASN A 10 13.29 -10.88 -0.65
N GLU A 11 13.60 -11.99 0.04
CA GLU A 11 12.61 -12.75 0.81
C GLU A 11 11.99 -11.93 1.95
N ARG A 12 12.73 -10.97 2.53
CA ARG A 12 12.18 -10.02 3.52
C ARG A 12 11.16 -9.05 2.94
N VAL A 13 11.27 -8.74 1.64
CA VAL A 13 10.37 -7.83 0.92
C VAL A 13 9.15 -8.60 0.41
N GLU A 14 9.38 -9.73 -0.26
CA GLU A 14 8.35 -10.53 -0.93
C GLU A 14 7.55 -11.39 0.06
N HIS A 15 8.21 -11.96 1.07
CA HIS A 15 7.62 -12.87 2.05
C HIS A 15 7.87 -12.44 3.51
N PRO A 16 7.36 -11.27 3.95
CA PRO A 16 7.59 -10.82 5.32
C PRO A 16 6.99 -11.80 6.33
N ARG A 17 7.76 -12.16 7.38
CA ARG A 17 7.36 -13.14 8.40
C ARG A 17 5.96 -12.88 8.99
N TRP A 18 5.62 -11.63 9.27
CA TRP A 18 4.33 -11.25 9.86
C TRP A 18 3.15 -11.34 8.88
N TYR A 19 3.39 -11.71 7.63
CA TYR A 19 2.38 -12.03 6.61
C TYR A 19 2.43 -13.50 6.14
N ASN A 20 3.46 -14.26 6.53
CA ASN A 20 3.66 -15.68 6.17
C ASN A 20 3.68 -16.61 7.41
N GLY A 21 3.28 -16.10 8.57
CA GLY A 21 3.41 -16.81 9.85
C GLY A 21 2.16 -17.59 10.30
N HIS A 22 1.10 -17.64 9.49
CA HIS A 22 -0.18 -18.22 9.90
C HIS A 22 -0.13 -19.76 9.83
N PRO A 23 -0.67 -20.50 10.83
CA PRO A 23 -0.62 -21.97 10.85
C PRO A 23 -1.27 -22.68 9.65
N SER A 24 -2.12 -22.00 8.87
CA SER A 24 -2.71 -22.56 7.66
C SER A 24 -1.72 -22.70 6.50
N GLY A 25 -0.54 -22.06 6.57
CA GLY A 25 0.44 -22.05 5.46
C GLY A 25 0.05 -21.15 4.28
N ILE A 26 -1.00 -20.35 4.43
CA ILE A 26 -1.43 -19.34 3.43
C ILE A 26 -0.73 -18.03 3.75
N GLU A 27 -0.26 -17.34 2.72
CA GLU A 27 0.29 -15.99 2.83
C GLU A 27 -0.81 -14.94 2.81
N CYS A 28 -0.60 -13.85 3.54
CA CYS A 28 -1.55 -12.73 3.55
C CYS A 28 -1.83 -12.21 2.13
N ILE A 29 -0.82 -12.21 1.24
CA ILE A 29 -0.93 -11.68 -0.13
C ILE A 29 -1.94 -12.47 -0.98
N GLU A 30 -1.96 -13.80 -0.85
CA GLU A 30 -2.88 -14.72 -1.55
C GLU A 30 -4.36 -14.43 -1.24
N ILE A 31 -4.64 -13.73 -0.14
CA ILE A 31 -6.00 -13.32 0.22
C ILE A 31 -6.27 -11.88 -0.19
N ILE A 32 -5.38 -10.96 0.18
CA ILE A 32 -5.67 -9.52 0.04
C ILE A 32 -5.67 -9.02 -1.40
N GLU A 33 -5.02 -9.73 -2.33
CA GLU A 33 -5.03 -9.38 -3.75
C GLU A 33 -6.42 -9.53 -4.40
N HIS A 34 -7.29 -10.35 -3.80
CA HIS A 34 -8.66 -10.57 -4.24
C HIS A 34 -9.68 -9.65 -3.55
N LEU A 35 -9.24 -8.72 -2.70
CA LEU A 35 -10.11 -7.88 -1.89
C LEU A 35 -10.06 -6.41 -2.31
N PRO A 36 -11.18 -5.67 -2.18
CA PRO A 36 -11.17 -4.21 -2.24
C PRO A 36 -10.15 -3.63 -1.26
N CYS A 37 -9.53 -2.51 -1.61
CA CYS A 37 -8.42 -1.92 -0.85
C CYS A 37 -8.73 -1.70 0.65
N ASN A 38 -9.97 -1.33 1.01
CA ASN A 38 -10.35 -1.20 2.43
C ASN A 38 -10.28 -2.56 3.15
N LEU A 39 -10.87 -3.62 2.58
CA LEU A 39 -10.85 -4.96 3.18
C LEU A 39 -9.45 -5.57 3.17
N ALA A 40 -8.69 -5.40 2.09
CA ALA A 40 -7.29 -5.79 2.01
C ALA A 40 -6.48 -5.18 3.18
N ASN A 41 -6.64 -3.87 3.44
CA ASN A 41 -5.98 -3.22 4.56
C ASN A 41 -6.48 -3.77 5.91
N ALA A 42 -7.80 -3.90 6.11
CA ALA A 42 -8.35 -4.45 7.35
C ALA A 42 -7.77 -5.84 7.67
N VAL A 43 -7.72 -6.73 6.68
CA VAL A 43 -7.11 -8.05 6.80
C VAL A 43 -5.63 -7.94 7.15
N LYS A 44 -4.84 -7.07 6.52
CA LYS A 44 -3.42 -6.88 6.89
C LYS A 44 -3.22 -6.47 8.35
N TYR A 45 -4.07 -5.59 8.88
CA TYR A 45 -4.00 -5.18 10.28
C TYR A 45 -4.38 -6.32 11.24
N ILE A 46 -5.39 -7.12 10.90
CA ILE A 46 -5.75 -8.33 11.65
C ILE A 46 -4.61 -9.36 11.58
N TRP A 47 -4.03 -9.57 10.39
CA TRP A 47 -2.99 -10.55 10.15
C TRP A 47 -1.75 -10.31 11.01
N ARG A 48 -1.35 -9.04 11.17
CA ARG A 48 -0.17 -8.66 11.96
C ARG A 48 -0.43 -8.52 13.46
N TYR A 49 -1.69 -8.60 13.90
CA TYR A 49 -2.09 -8.39 15.29
C TYR A 49 -1.31 -9.32 16.23
N GLY A 50 -0.56 -8.72 17.16
CA GLY A 50 0.23 -9.47 18.14
C GLY A 50 1.49 -10.14 17.59
N LEU A 51 1.80 -10.00 16.28
CA LEU A 51 2.97 -10.61 15.65
C LEU A 51 4.17 -9.66 15.55
N LYS A 52 3.93 -8.34 15.57
CA LYS A 52 5.01 -7.34 15.51
C LYS A 52 5.40 -6.89 16.92
N GLN A 53 6.66 -7.12 17.31
CA GLN A 53 7.20 -6.82 18.65
C GLN A 53 7.02 -5.35 19.09
N SER A 54 6.86 -4.42 18.15
CA SER A 54 6.64 -2.98 18.38
C SER A 54 5.22 -2.49 18.08
N SER A 55 4.26 -3.40 17.86
CA SER A 55 2.87 -3.02 17.58
C SER A 55 2.03 -2.97 18.85
N ASP A 56 1.36 -1.84 19.05
CA ASP A 56 0.20 -1.77 19.95
C ASP A 56 -0.94 -2.60 19.33
N GLN A 57 -1.23 -3.74 19.95
CA GLN A 57 -2.26 -4.69 19.54
C GLN A 57 -3.64 -4.01 19.38
N ILE A 58 -3.99 -3.10 20.28
CA ILE A 58 -5.27 -2.38 20.23
C ILE A 58 -5.28 -1.45 19.02
N ARG A 59 -4.16 -0.81 18.71
CA ARG A 59 -4.05 0.08 17.54
C ARG A 59 -4.28 -0.68 16.23
N ASP A 60 -3.77 -1.91 16.11
CA ASP A 60 -4.01 -2.73 14.91
C ASP A 60 -5.48 -3.07 14.75
N LEU A 61 -6.16 -3.48 15.82
CA LEU A 61 -7.61 -3.75 15.78
C LEU A 61 -8.43 -2.49 15.47
N ARG A 62 -8.06 -1.33 16.03
CA ARG A 62 -8.71 -0.05 15.72
C ARG A 62 -8.52 0.36 14.26
N SER A 63 -7.34 0.12 13.70
CA SER A 63 -7.10 0.35 12.27
C SER A 63 -7.96 -0.58 11.41
N ALA A 64 -8.08 -1.86 11.76
CA ALA A 64 -8.95 -2.79 11.07
C ALA A 64 -10.43 -2.35 11.09
N ASP A 65 -10.96 -1.99 12.27
CA ASP A 65 -12.33 -1.46 12.42
C ASP A 65 -12.56 -0.21 11.54
N TRP A 66 -11.61 0.73 11.52
CA TRP A 66 -11.70 1.93 10.69
C TRP A 66 -11.83 1.60 9.19
N TYR A 67 -11.04 0.65 8.68
CA TYR A 67 -11.13 0.24 7.28
C TYR A 67 -12.44 -0.50 6.96
N VAL A 68 -12.94 -1.36 7.85
CA VAL A 68 -14.23 -2.05 7.67
C VAL A 68 -15.38 -1.04 7.59
N ARG A 69 -15.42 -0.06 8.50
CA ARG A 69 -16.45 1.00 8.47
C ARG A 69 -16.44 1.80 7.17
N ARG A 70 -15.25 2.06 6.63
CA ARG A 70 -15.10 2.73 5.34
C ARG A 70 -15.60 1.88 4.20
N GLU A 71 -15.41 0.57 4.25
CA GLU A 71 -15.95 -0.32 3.22
C GLU A 71 -17.47 -0.36 3.26
N ILE A 72 -18.07 -0.41 4.44
CA ILE A 72 -19.54 -0.29 4.60
C ILE A 72 -20.03 1.01 3.97
N SER A 73 -19.41 2.14 4.34
CA SER A 73 -19.77 3.46 3.77
C SER A 73 -19.56 3.52 2.25
N ARG A 74 -18.55 2.80 1.74
CA ARG A 74 -18.25 2.71 0.31
C ARG A 74 -19.35 1.94 -0.41
N ILE A 75 -19.74 0.78 0.10
CA ILE A 75 -20.80 -0.06 -0.44
C ILE A 75 -22.13 0.70 -0.41
N ASP A 76 -22.52 1.27 0.73
CA ASP A 76 -23.75 2.07 0.85
C ASP A 76 -23.82 3.21 -0.18
N ARG A 77 -22.65 3.77 -0.54
CA ARG A 77 -22.56 4.83 -1.55
C ARG A 77 -22.66 4.28 -2.98
N PHE A 78 -22.05 3.14 -3.28
CA PHE A 78 -22.03 2.57 -4.63
C PHE A 78 -23.26 1.72 -4.97
N ASP A 79 -23.95 1.16 -3.97
CA ASP A 79 -25.25 0.50 -4.18
C ASP A 79 -26.33 1.49 -4.67
N LEU A 80 -26.04 2.80 -4.64
CA LEU A 80 -26.88 3.87 -5.19
C LEU A 80 -26.47 4.31 -6.62
N GLU A 81 -25.37 3.79 -7.18
CA GLU A 81 -24.81 4.21 -8.48
C GLU A 81 -24.52 2.99 -9.38
N ASP A 82 -25.24 2.85 -10.50
CA ASP A 82 -25.13 1.70 -11.43
C ASP A 82 -23.73 1.52 -12.08
N GLU A 83 -22.93 2.59 -12.17
CA GLU A 83 -21.54 2.53 -12.69
C GLU A 83 -20.61 3.51 -11.95
N PRO A 84 -19.74 3.02 -11.05
CA PRO A 84 -18.70 3.84 -10.44
C PRO A 84 -17.72 4.35 -11.49
N LYS A 85 -17.56 5.67 -11.60
CA LYS A 85 -16.48 6.30 -12.37
C LYS A 85 -15.51 6.97 -11.40
N PRO A 86 -14.48 6.26 -10.89
CA PRO A 86 -13.60 6.76 -9.82
C PRO A 86 -12.97 8.12 -10.15
N ARG A 87 -12.65 8.38 -11.42
CA ARG A 87 -12.08 9.66 -11.87
C ARG A 87 -13.08 10.81 -12.00
N ALA A 88 -14.38 10.51 -12.09
CA ALA A 88 -15.44 11.50 -12.08
C ALA A 88 -15.91 11.85 -10.65
N ASP A 89 -15.49 11.06 -9.65
CA ASP A 89 -15.84 11.27 -8.25
C ASP A 89 -15.37 12.68 -7.78
N PRO A 90 -16.24 13.47 -7.12
CA PRO A 90 -15.88 14.78 -6.58
C PRO A 90 -14.66 14.76 -5.62
N VAL A 91 -14.47 13.68 -4.87
CA VAL A 91 -13.30 13.43 -4.03
C VAL A 91 -12.04 13.33 -4.90
N TRP A 92 -12.12 12.60 -6.02
CA TRP A 92 -10.99 12.45 -6.93
C TRP A 92 -10.65 13.76 -7.63
N ARG A 93 -11.65 14.54 -8.05
CA ARG A 93 -11.43 15.89 -8.59
C ARG A 93 -10.80 16.84 -7.58
N LYS A 94 -11.25 16.82 -6.32
CA LYS A 94 -10.65 17.62 -5.23
C LYS A 94 -9.21 17.20 -4.95
N LEU A 95 -8.93 15.90 -4.98
CA LEU A 95 -7.56 15.40 -4.86
C LEU A 95 -6.72 15.92 -6.01
N ALA A 96 -7.14 15.68 -7.27
CA ALA A 96 -6.44 16.11 -8.47
C ALA A 96 -6.13 17.61 -8.47
N ALA A 97 -7.09 18.46 -8.09
CA ALA A 97 -6.89 19.90 -7.97
C ALA A 97 -5.83 20.29 -6.92
N ARG A 98 -5.63 19.47 -5.88
CA ARG A 98 -4.60 19.72 -4.85
C ARG A 98 -3.21 19.26 -5.28
N ILE A 99 -3.13 18.32 -6.21
CA ILE A 99 -1.86 17.72 -6.66
C ILE A 99 -1.42 18.18 -8.06
N VAL A 100 -2.26 18.92 -8.79
CA VAL A 100 -1.93 19.48 -10.12
C VAL A 100 -0.73 20.45 -10.09
N HIS A 101 -0.44 21.03 -8.92
CA HIS A 101 0.67 21.98 -8.74
C HIS A 101 1.99 21.30 -8.34
N VAL A 102 1.95 20.00 -8.07
CA VAL A 102 3.12 19.24 -7.64
C VAL A 102 4.01 19.00 -8.85
N GLN A 103 5.25 19.50 -8.81
CA GLN A 103 6.21 19.36 -9.90
C GLN A 103 7.12 18.17 -9.62
N GLY A 104 6.89 17.07 -10.35
CA GLY A 104 7.48 15.76 -10.11
C GLY A 104 9.00 15.74 -9.83
N ASP A 105 9.79 16.45 -10.65
CA ASP A 105 11.26 16.45 -10.49
C ASP A 105 11.77 17.39 -9.39
N GLN A 106 10.95 18.34 -8.91
CA GLN A 106 11.34 19.32 -7.88
C GLN A 106 10.90 18.91 -6.46
N ASP A 107 9.78 18.19 -6.36
CA ASP A 107 9.12 17.87 -5.09
C ASP A 107 9.38 16.41 -4.61
N GLY A 108 10.24 15.67 -5.31
CA GLY A 108 10.73 14.34 -4.93
C GLY A 108 9.87 13.16 -5.40
N LEU A 109 10.28 11.92 -5.08
CA LEU A 109 9.66 10.69 -5.63
C LEU A 109 8.14 10.59 -5.41
N LEU A 110 7.64 11.05 -4.26
CA LEU A 110 6.19 11.01 -3.98
C LEU A 110 5.41 11.90 -4.95
N ALA A 111 5.92 13.09 -5.24
CA ALA A 111 5.33 14.03 -6.18
C ALA A 111 5.23 13.43 -7.59
N ASP A 112 6.33 12.82 -7.99
CA ASP A 112 6.49 12.05 -9.21
C ASP A 112 5.46 10.92 -9.36
N CYS A 113 5.27 10.12 -8.30
CA CYS A 113 4.26 9.06 -8.28
C CYS A 113 2.84 9.62 -8.35
N LEU A 114 2.54 10.70 -7.62
CA LEU A 114 1.22 11.34 -7.65
C LEU A 114 0.88 11.89 -9.03
N TYR A 115 1.86 12.48 -9.72
CA TYR A 115 1.69 12.97 -11.08
C TYR A 115 1.43 11.82 -12.06
N ALA A 116 2.22 10.74 -12.01
CA ALA A 116 2.02 9.58 -12.88
C ALA A 116 0.63 8.93 -12.67
N LEU A 117 0.17 8.82 -11.41
CA LEU A 117 -1.17 8.30 -11.08
C LEU A 117 -2.31 9.17 -11.63
N LEU A 118 -2.13 10.49 -11.65
CA LEU A 118 -3.11 11.40 -12.27
C LEU A 118 -3.21 11.20 -13.78
N GLN A 119 -2.08 10.96 -14.42
CA GLN A 119 -1.99 10.81 -15.88
C GLN A 119 -2.26 9.37 -16.36
N ASP A 120 -2.52 8.43 -15.45
CA ASP A 120 -2.65 7.00 -15.77
C ASP A 120 -1.38 6.36 -16.35
N ASP A 121 -0.22 6.93 -16.02
CA ASP A 121 1.08 6.53 -16.57
C ASP A 121 1.77 5.50 -15.66
N LEU A 122 1.25 4.26 -15.68
CA LEU A 122 1.83 3.13 -14.92
C LEU A 122 3.30 2.85 -15.29
N PRO A 123 3.69 2.79 -16.57
CA PRO A 123 5.09 2.62 -16.96
C PRO A 123 5.99 3.74 -16.43
N GLY A 124 5.54 4.99 -16.49
CA GLY A 124 6.26 6.13 -15.94
C GLY A 124 6.41 6.07 -14.42
N LEU A 125 5.39 5.60 -13.71
CA LEU A 125 5.47 5.36 -12.26
C LEU A 125 6.56 4.32 -11.93
N LEU A 126 6.55 3.19 -12.64
CA LEU A 126 7.53 2.12 -12.42
C LEU A 126 8.97 2.61 -12.68
N ASN A 127 9.20 3.25 -13.83
CA ASN A 127 10.50 3.79 -14.21
C ASN A 127 11.07 4.76 -13.16
N ARG A 128 10.21 5.60 -12.55
CA ARG A 128 10.61 6.56 -11.52
C ARG A 128 11.06 5.86 -10.23
N VAL A 129 10.34 4.82 -9.81
CA VAL A 129 10.73 4.00 -8.65
C VAL A 129 12.05 3.28 -8.90
N GLU A 130 12.20 2.63 -10.05
CA GLU A 130 13.44 1.91 -10.41
C GLU A 130 14.65 2.84 -10.48
N ARG A 131 14.49 4.04 -11.04
CA ARG A 131 15.53 5.07 -11.08
C ARG A 131 15.99 5.47 -9.68
N GLU A 132 15.06 5.68 -8.75
CA GLU A 132 15.44 6.07 -7.39
C GLU A 132 16.14 4.91 -6.64
N VAL A 133 15.72 3.67 -6.88
CA VAL A 133 16.44 2.49 -6.38
C VAL A 133 17.88 2.45 -6.91
N ALA A 134 18.08 2.70 -8.21
CA ALA A 134 19.41 2.75 -8.82
C ALA A 134 20.27 3.88 -8.21
N ASN A 135 19.71 5.09 -8.10
CA ASN A 135 20.38 6.26 -7.50
C ASN A 135 20.87 5.96 -6.07
N LEU A 136 20.04 5.32 -5.24
CA LEU A 136 20.40 4.98 -3.87
C LEU A 136 21.49 3.91 -3.80
N ARG A 137 21.48 2.94 -4.73
CA ARG A 137 22.55 1.93 -4.85
C ARG A 137 23.88 2.56 -5.22
N GLU A 138 23.90 3.50 -6.16
CA GLU A 138 25.11 4.24 -6.57
C GLU A 138 25.67 5.11 -5.42
N LYS A 139 24.79 5.86 -4.74
CA LYS A 139 25.17 6.67 -3.57
C LYS A 139 25.67 5.83 -2.39
N GLY A 140 25.11 4.63 -2.19
CA GLY A 140 25.57 3.67 -1.18
C GLY A 140 26.90 3.00 -1.54
N CYS A 141 27.23 2.88 -2.83
CA CYS A 141 28.52 2.36 -3.31
C CYS A 141 29.66 3.38 -3.17
N ALA A 142 29.34 4.68 -3.12
CA ALA A 142 30.32 5.76 -2.89
C ALA A 142 30.69 5.97 -1.39
N ALA A 143 30.15 5.17 -0.48
CA ALA A 143 30.34 5.29 0.98
C ALA A 143 30.95 4.02 1.63
N LEU A 144 31.68 3.21 0.86
CA LEU A 144 32.58 2.15 1.34
C LEU A 144 33.99 2.40 0.77
#